data_AF-A0A3B8J0K7-F1
#
_entry.id   AF-A0A3B8J0K7-F1
#
_cell.length_a   1.000
_cell.length_b   1.000
_cell.length_c   1.000
_cell.angle_alpha   90.00
_cell.angle_beta   90.00
_cell.angle_gamma   90.00
#
_symmetry.space_group_name_H-M   'P 1'
#
loop_
_entity.id
_entity.type
_entity.pdbx_description
1 polymer ?
#
loop_
_entity_poly.entity_id
_entity_poly.type
_entity_poly.pdbx_seq_one_letter_code
_entity_poly.pdbx_strand_id
1 'polypeptide(L)' 'VWVAGGIDKGNDYSQLESLVREKVRATVLLGKDNEKLRAFSEGLGKPVKETQDVNESVKLSLEFAQPG' A
#
# COMPACT_ATOMS: atom_id res chain seq x y z
N VAL A 1 1.38 8.32 3.08
CA VAL A 1 0.70 7.32 2.22
C VAL A 1 1.77 6.38 1.68
N TRP A 2 1.53 5.08 1.60
CA TRP A 2 2.53 4.10 1.16
C TRP A 2 2.18 3.57 -0.23
N VAL A 3 3.06 3.75 -1.20
CA VAL A 3 2.94 3.13 -2.52
C VAL A 3 3.86 1.91 -2.55
N ALA A 4 3.29 0.73 -2.75
CA ALA A 4 4.06 -0.51 -2.80
C ALA A 4 3.32 -1.58 -3.56
N GLY A 5 4.04 -2.44 -4.28
CA GLY A 5 3.45 -3.48 -5.10
C GLY A 5 4.45 -3.94 -6.15
N GLY A 6 4.04 -4.89 -6.98
CA GLY A 6 4.86 -5.40 -8.07
C GLY A 6 4.86 -6.92 -8.08
N ILE A 7 6.03 -7.51 -8.31
CA ILE A 7 6.18 -8.97 -8.31
C ILE A 7 6.42 -9.45 -6.87
N ASP A 8 5.64 -10.44 -6.45
CA ASP A 8 5.83 -11.07 -5.15
C ASP A 8 7.13 -11.87 -5.13
N LYS A 9 7.99 -11.56 -4.14
CA LYS A 9 9.28 -12.22 -3.93
C LYS A 9 9.28 -13.16 -2.72
N GLY A 10 8.10 -13.45 -2.15
CA GLY A 10 7.98 -14.19 -0.91
C GLY A 10 8.27 -13.35 0.33
N ASN A 11 7.91 -12.06 0.30
CA ASN A 11 8.12 -11.17 1.44
C ASN A 11 7.19 -11.54 2.61
N ASP A 12 7.72 -11.52 3.83
CA ASP A 12 6.93 -11.57 5.06
C ASP A 12 6.63 -10.14 5.54
N TYR A 13 5.39 -9.71 5.33
CA TYR A 13 4.96 -8.35 5.68
C TYR A 13 4.65 -8.17 7.17
N SER A 14 4.59 -9.23 7.98
CA SER A 14 4.36 -9.13 9.43
C SER A 14 5.41 -8.27 10.13
N GLN A 15 6.63 -8.27 9.62
CA GLN A 15 7.74 -7.45 10.13
C GLN A 15 7.50 -5.95 9.99
N LEU A 16 6.62 -5.54 9.06
CA LEU A 16 6.26 -4.13 8.83
C LEU A 16 5.01 -3.70 9.59
N GLU A 17 4.32 -4.61 10.29
CA GLU A 17 3.01 -4.36 10.89
C GLU A 17 3.01 -3.12 11.81
N SER A 18 3.94 -3.06 12.76
CA SER A 18 4.03 -1.94 13.70
C SER A 18 4.21 -0.59 12.98
N LEU A 19 5.12 -0.55 12.01
CA LEU A 19 5.42 0.64 11.24
C LEU A 19 4.23 1.08 10.38
N VAL A 20 3.53 0.13 9.77
CA VAL A 20 2.37 0.40 8.90
C VAL A 20 1.17 0.85 9.73
N ARG A 21 0.97 0.27 10.92
CA ARG A 21 -0.06 0.74 11.86
C ARG A 21 0.19 2.19 12.26
N GLU A 22 1.42 2.54 12.63
CA GLU A 22 1.79 3.86 13.14
C GLU A 22 1.84 4.93 12.03
N LYS A 23 2.50 4.63 10.90
CA LYS A 23 2.93 5.65 9.94
C LYS A 23 2.17 5.65 8.61
N VAL A 24 1.46 4.57 8.30
CA VAL A 24 0.76 4.44 7.02
C VAL A 24 -0.71 4.79 7.20
N ARG A 25 -1.15 5.84 6.51
CA ARG A 25 -2.56 6.25 6.46
C ARG A 25 -3.38 5.42 5.49
N ALA A 26 -2.82 5.12 4.32
CA ALA A 26 -3.42 4.36 3.24
C ALA A 26 -2.31 3.72 2.39
N THR A 27 -2.65 2.62 1.72
CA THR A 27 -1.76 1.89 0.81
C THR A 27 -2.27 2.00 -0.63
N VAL A 28 -1.37 2.32 -1.56
CA VAL A 28 -1.65 2.25 -3.01
C VAL A 28 -0.78 1.16 -3.60
N LEU A 29 -1.44 0.12 -4.12
CA LEU A 29 -0.83 -1.04 -4.74
C LEU A 29 -0.49 -0.72 -6.20
N LEU A 30 0.77 -0.94 -6.59
CA LEU A 30 1.25 -0.67 -7.95
C LEU A 30 1.83 -1.94 -8.56
N GLY A 31 1.27 -2.43 -9.67
CA GLY A 31 1.78 -3.61 -10.37
C GLY A 31 0.90 -4.85 -10.20
N LYS A 32 1.43 -6.06 -10.44
CA LYS A 32 0.60 -7.24 -10.75
C LYS A 32 0.30 -8.18 -9.57
N ASP A 33 1.27 -8.49 -8.72
CA ASP A 33 1.16 -9.57 -7.72
C ASP A 33 0.96 -8.99 -6.31
N ASN A 34 -0.12 -8.23 -6.14
CA ASN A 34 -0.34 -7.45 -4.92
C ASN A 34 -1.20 -8.16 -3.86
N GLU A 35 -1.65 -9.41 -4.09
CA GLU A 35 -2.61 -10.09 -3.21
C GLU A 35 -2.15 -10.19 -1.75
N LYS A 36 -0.88 -10.55 -1.50
CA LYS A 36 -0.34 -10.61 -0.12
C LYS A 36 -0.30 -9.24 0.54
N LEU A 37 0.11 -8.21 -0.20
CA LEU A 37 0.24 -6.85 0.32
C LEU A 37 -1.13 -6.20 0.55
N ARG A 38 -2.10 -6.53 -0.30
CA ARG A 38 -3.52 -6.21 -0.14
C ARG A 38 -4.06 -6.82 1.14
N ALA A 39 -3.95 -8.14 1.29
CA ALA A 39 -4.46 -8.86 2.46
C ALA A 39 -3.82 -8.35 3.75
N PHE A 40 -2.51 -8.08 3.75
CA PHE A 40 -1.82 -7.45 4.86
C PHE A 40 -2.39 -6.05 5.18
N SER A 41 -2.49 -5.16 4.19
CA SER A 41 -2.97 -3.78 4.42
C SER A 41 -4.44 -3.71 4.85
N GLU A 42 -5.30 -4.51 4.22
CA GLU A 42 -6.73 -4.63 4.57
C GLU A 42 -6.90 -5.26 5.96
N GLY A 43 -6.09 -6.26 6.32
CA GLY A 43 -6.06 -6.85 7.66
C GLY A 43 -5.65 -5.87 8.76
N LEU A 44 -4.90 -4.81 8.43
CA LEU A 44 -4.60 -3.70 9.33
C LEU A 44 -5.67 -2.60 9.34
N GLY A 45 -6.77 -2.78 8.60
CA GLY A 45 -7.86 -1.80 8.48
C GLY A 45 -7.45 -0.52 7.73
N LYS A 46 -6.40 -0.58 6.91
CA LYS A 46 -5.93 0.58 6.15
C LYS A 46 -6.69 0.65 4.80
N PRO A 47 -7.08 1.85 4.33
CA PRO A 47 -7.61 2.01 2.98
C PRO A 47 -6.59 1.54 1.93
N VAL A 48 -7.08 0.79 0.93
CA VAL A 48 -6.26 0.24 -0.15
C VAL A 48 -6.83 0.65 -1.51
N LYS A 49 -5.97 1.14 -2.40
CA LYS A 49 -6.24 1.31 -3.83
C LYS A 49 -5.23 0.50 -4.63
N GLU A 50 -5.52 0.22 -5.89
CA GLU A 50 -4.59 -0.50 -6.78
C GLU A 50 -4.62 0.11 -8.18
N THR A 51 -3.46 0.12 -8.85
CA THR A 51 -3.28 0.54 -10.24
C THR A 51 -2.09 -0.18 -10.88
N GLN A 52 -2.03 -0.16 -12.21
CA GLN A 52 -0.88 -0.59 -13.00
C GLN A 52 -0.03 0.59 -13.50
N ASP A 53 -0.45 1.84 -13.26
CA ASP A 53 0.20 3.04 -13.76
C ASP A 53 0.81 3.88 -12.62
N VAL A 54 2.08 4.26 -12.81
CA VAL A 54 2.82 5.05 -11.81
C VAL A 54 2.18 6.43 -11.62
N ASN A 55 1.73 7.09 -12.68
CA ASN A 55 1.14 8.43 -12.57
C ASN A 55 -0.21 8.38 -11.84
N GLU A 56 -1.02 7.36 -12.11
CA GLU A 56 -2.26 7.11 -11.38
C GLU A 56 -1.97 6.81 -9.90
N SER A 57 -0.91 6.05 -9.58
CA SER A 57 -0.56 5.75 -8.18
C SER A 57 -0.26 7.00 -7.35
N VAL A 58 0.36 8.00 -7.97
CA VAL A 58 0.63 9.30 -7.35
C VAL A 58 -0.68 10.07 -7.14
N LYS A 59 -1.57 10.10 -8.15
CA LYS A 59 -2.89 10.76 -8.04
C LYS A 59 -3.73 10.14 -6.92
N LEU A 60 -3.84 8.82 -6.89
CA LEU A 60 -4.55 8.09 -5.84
C LEU A 60 -3.93 8.36 -4.45
N SER A 61 -2.61 8.49 -4.38
CA SER A 61 -1.94 8.81 -3.12
C SER A 61 -2.28 10.21 -2.60
N LEU A 62 -2.49 11.18 -3.49
CA LEU A 62 -2.88 12.54 -3.13
C LEU A 62 -4.28 12.61 -2.53
N GLU A 63 -5.21 11.73 -2.93
CA GLU A 63 -6.56 11.65 -2.33
C GLU A 63 -6.51 11.34 -0.83
N PHE A 64 -5.47 10.65 -0.37
CA PHE A 64 -5.26 10.32 1.05
C PHE A 64 -4.23 11.22 1.73
N ALA A 65 -3.61 12.16 1.02
CA ALA A 65 -2.59 13.04 1.59
C ALA A 65 -3.20 14.09 2.51
N GLN A 66 -2.38 14.60 3.44
CA GLN A 66 -2.67 15.78 4.25
C GLN A 66 -1.42 16.65 4.33
N PRO A 67 -1.55 17.95 4.65
CA PRO A 67 -0.40 18.76 5.06
C PRO A 67 0.38 18.04 6.17
N GLY A 68 1.70 18.02 6.02
CA GLY A 68 2.62 17.31 6.91
C GLY A 68 2.62 17.89 8.32
#